data_AF-A0AAD7LH79-F1
#
_entry.id   AF-A0AAD7LH79-F1
#
_cell.length_a   1.000
_cell.length_b   1.000
_cell.length_c   1.000
_cell.angle_alpha   90.00
_cell.angle_beta   90.00
_cell.angle_gamma   90.00
#
_symmetry.space_group_name_H-M   'P 1'
#
loop_
_entity.id
_entity.type
_entity.pdbx_description
1 polymer ?
#
loop_
_entity_poly.entity_id
_entity_poly.type
_entity_poly.pdbx_seq_one_letter_code
_entity_poly.pdbx_strand_id
1 'polypeptide(L)'
;MWMWRSVSMAWLILLLGLFLSVCDSIDDKCAACNAVAEELEYGLANERPRNHLDMRHRLDSKGQRKGKVIDYRVSELRVVELLDGLCEKMQDYTLKKVESTRYEWFKVNWDNLTTNKQEARAYSKDLSSYCGRLLEETEDELSELIKKGSVRVGEVSKVLCQDLSKHCSQTSGSDQTHNYETMESSKSPG
;
A
#
# COMPACT_ATOMS: atom_id res chain seq x y z
N MET A 1 48.33 8.34 31.09
CA MET A 1 47.02 7.68 31.35
C MET A 1 45.82 8.37 30.69
N TRP A 2 45.88 9.66 30.33
CA TRP A 2 44.77 10.39 29.66
C TRP A 2 44.66 10.13 28.15
N MET A 3 45.78 9.75 27.53
CA MET A 3 45.85 9.50 26.08
C MET A 3 45.07 8.23 25.67
N TRP A 4 45.06 7.19 26.53
CA TRP A 4 44.38 5.91 26.25
C TRP A 4 42.85 6.01 26.31
N ARG A 5 42.33 6.90 27.17
CA ARG A 5 40.89 7.16 27.31
C ARG A 5 40.33 7.88 26.08
N SER A 6 41.13 8.77 25.47
CA SER A 6 40.73 9.54 24.29
C SER A 6 40.66 8.68 23.02
N VAL A 7 41.59 7.74 22.85
CA VAL A 7 41.58 6.79 21.72
C VAL A 7 40.40 5.82 21.80
N SER A 8 40.05 5.36 23.00
CA SER A 8 38.91 4.45 23.23
C SER A 8 37.56 5.12 22.93
N MET A 9 37.40 6.39 23.31
CA MET A 9 36.20 7.19 22.99
C MET A 9 36.08 7.46 21.49
N ALA A 10 37.18 7.73 20.79
CA ALA A 10 37.18 7.94 19.35
C ALA A 10 36.77 6.66 18.57
N TRP A 11 37.21 5.49 19.03
CA TRP A 11 36.79 4.20 18.47
C TRP A 11 35.32 3.87 18.73
N LEU A 12 34.79 4.21 19.91
CA LEU A 12 33.36 4.06 20.21
C LEU A 12 32.48 4.98 19.35
N ILE A 13 32.92 6.21 19.09
CA ILE A 13 32.22 7.15 18.19
C ILE A 13 32.29 6.68 16.74
N LEU A 14 33.42 6.14 16.30
CA LEU A 14 33.58 5.56 14.96
C LEU A 14 32.68 4.33 14.75
N LEU A 15 32.55 3.48 15.78
CA LEU A 15 31.64 2.34 15.78
C LEU A 15 30.16 2.79 15.82
N LEU A 16 29.81 3.82 16.60
CA LEU A 16 28.46 4.40 16.61
C LEU A 16 28.08 5.04 15.26
N GLY A 17 29.03 5.67 14.58
CA GLY A 17 28.82 6.30 13.26
C GLY A 17 28.52 5.30 12.14
N LEU A 18 28.93 4.04 12.28
CA LEU A 18 28.61 2.96 11.34
C LEU A 18 27.18 2.41 11.50
N PHE A 19 26.50 2.71 12.61
CA PHE A 19 25.10 2.29 12.87
C PHE A 19 24.06 3.34 12.49
N LEU A 20 24.45 4.47 11.89
CA LEU A 20 23.51 5.34 11.21
C LEU A 20 23.13 4.69 9.87
N SER A 21 22.34 3.63 9.99
CA SER A 21 21.68 2.95 8.88
C SER A 21 21.00 3.98 8.01
N VAL A 22 21.28 3.91 6.72
CA VAL A 22 20.58 4.65 5.68
C VAL A 22 19.07 4.47 5.90
N CYS A 23 18.40 5.56 6.25
CA CYS A 23 16.95 5.59 6.20
C CYS A 23 16.60 5.78 4.74
N ASP A 24 16.33 4.67 4.02
CA ASP A 24 15.68 4.73 2.71
C ASP A 24 14.22 5.14 2.95
N SER A 25 14.05 6.44 3.24
CA SER A 25 12.74 7.07 3.24
C SER A 25 12.35 7.25 1.78
N ILE A 26 11.24 6.62 1.38
CA ILE A 26 10.55 7.01 0.16
C ILE A 26 10.27 8.51 0.24
N ASP A 27 10.75 9.23 -0.79
CA ASP A 27 10.69 10.70 -0.85
C ASP A 27 9.24 11.16 -1.08
N ASP A 28 8.54 10.55 -2.03
CA ASP A 28 7.11 10.81 -2.26
C ASP A 28 6.23 9.76 -1.58
N LYS A 29 5.96 10.00 -0.29
CA LYS A 29 5.06 9.15 0.52
C LYS A 29 3.63 9.12 -0.02
N CYS A 30 3.15 10.20 -0.63
CA CYS A 30 1.78 10.23 -1.15
C CYS A 30 1.65 9.32 -2.36
N ALA A 31 2.58 9.41 -3.32
CA ALA A 31 2.61 8.54 -4.49
C ALA A 31 2.76 7.06 -4.09
N ALA A 32 3.63 6.76 -3.12
CA ALA A 32 3.78 5.39 -2.61
C ALA A 32 2.53 4.88 -1.91
N CYS A 33 1.88 5.71 -1.08
CA CYS A 33 0.60 5.34 -0.46
C CYS A 33 -0.45 5.02 -1.51
N ASN A 34 -0.56 5.85 -2.55
CA ASN A 34 -1.53 5.66 -3.61
C ASN A 34 -1.30 4.34 -4.37
N ALA A 35 -0.06 3.91 -4.56
CA ALA A 35 0.24 2.60 -5.15
C ALA A 35 -0.24 1.44 -4.26
N VAL A 36 -0.05 1.54 -2.93
CA VAL A 36 -0.58 0.54 -1.98
C VAL A 36 -2.11 0.54 -1.98
N ALA A 37 -2.72 1.73 -1.96
CA ALA A 37 -4.17 1.90 -2.01
C ALA A 37 -4.78 1.33 -3.30
N GLU A 38 -4.13 1.51 -4.45
CA GLU A 38 -4.56 0.96 -5.73
C GLU A 38 -4.60 -0.57 -5.70
N GLU A 39 -3.58 -1.24 -5.14
CA GLU A 39 -3.55 -2.70 -5.06
C GLU A 39 -4.57 -3.24 -4.04
N LEU A 40 -4.80 -2.53 -2.94
CA LEU A 40 -5.88 -2.86 -1.99
C LEU A 40 -7.27 -2.67 -2.63
N GLU A 41 -7.44 -1.60 -3.40
CA GLU A 41 -8.66 -1.32 -4.16
C GLU A 41 -8.93 -2.38 -5.22
N TYR A 42 -7.88 -2.82 -5.92
CA TYR A 42 -7.94 -3.97 -6.82
C TYR A 42 -8.38 -5.24 -6.07
N GLY A 43 -7.88 -5.47 -4.86
CA GLY A 43 -8.30 -6.57 -3.98
C GLY A 43 -9.80 -6.50 -3.65
N LEU A 44 -10.30 -5.33 -3.26
CA LEU A 44 -11.72 -5.09 -2.97
C LEU A 44 -12.61 -5.29 -4.22
N ALA A 45 -12.18 -4.82 -5.38
CA ALA A 45 -12.94 -4.93 -6.62
C ALA A 45 -13.03 -6.38 -7.14
N ASN A 46 -12.00 -7.20 -6.88
CA ASN A 46 -11.92 -8.59 -7.31
C ASN A 46 -12.23 -9.60 -6.20
N GLU A 47 -12.80 -9.12 -5.09
CA GLU A 47 -13.21 -9.95 -3.96
C GLU A 47 -14.23 -11.01 -4.39
N ARG A 48 -13.94 -12.28 -4.10
CA ARG A 48 -14.84 -13.38 -4.45
C ARG A 48 -16.05 -13.35 -3.53
N PRO A 49 -17.29 -13.50 -4.05
CA PRO A 49 -18.47 -13.65 -3.21
C PRO A 49 -18.30 -14.81 -2.21
N ARG A 50 -18.53 -14.53 -0.92
CA ARG A 50 -18.50 -15.53 0.15
C ARG A 50 -19.86 -15.63 0.84
N ASN A 51 -20.16 -16.82 1.34
CA ASN A 51 -21.28 -17.04 2.26
C ASN A 51 -20.92 -16.60 3.68
N HIS A 52 -21.92 -16.56 4.57
CA HIS A 52 -21.70 -16.34 5.99
C HIS A 52 -20.72 -17.37 6.59
N LEU A 53 -19.91 -16.93 7.55
CA LEU A 53 -19.02 -17.79 8.33
C LEU A 53 -19.84 -18.51 9.40
N ASP A 54 -19.93 -19.83 9.32
CA ASP A 54 -20.64 -20.66 10.31
C ASP A 54 -19.67 -21.14 11.39
N MET A 55 -19.66 -20.43 12.52
CA MET A 55 -18.83 -20.77 13.69
C MET A 55 -19.54 -21.75 14.65
N ARG A 56 -20.64 -22.39 14.22
CA ARG A 56 -21.42 -23.32 15.06
C ARG A 56 -20.80 -24.72 15.04
N HIS A 57 -19.69 -24.89 15.73
CA HIS A 57 -18.97 -26.18 15.79
C HIS A 57 -19.54 -27.14 16.85
N ARG A 58 -20.29 -26.65 17.84
CA ARG A 58 -20.81 -27.47 18.96
C ARG A 58 -22.26 -27.88 18.72
N LEU A 59 -22.59 -29.15 18.92
CA LEU A 59 -23.97 -29.64 18.99
C LEU A 59 -24.48 -29.58 20.44
N ASP A 60 -25.75 -29.23 20.62
CA ASP A 60 -26.42 -29.35 21.92
C ASP A 60 -27.04 -30.74 22.13
N SER A 61 -27.63 -30.96 23.31
CA SER A 61 -28.26 -32.24 23.67
C SER A 61 -29.48 -32.60 22.81
N LYS A 62 -29.98 -31.67 21.98
CA LYS A 62 -31.06 -31.90 21.01
C LYS A 62 -30.55 -32.08 19.59
N GLY A 63 -29.22 -32.14 19.40
CA GLY A 63 -28.59 -32.25 18.08
C GLY A 63 -28.60 -30.96 17.26
N GLN A 64 -28.88 -29.80 17.87
CA GLN A 64 -28.83 -28.52 17.17
C GLN A 64 -27.45 -27.87 17.27
N ARG A 65 -26.99 -27.26 16.18
CA ARG A 65 -25.70 -26.55 16.12
C ARG A 65 -25.79 -25.21 16.88
N LYS A 66 -24.94 -25.03 17.88
CA LYS A 66 -24.77 -23.82 18.68
C LYS A 66 -23.51 -23.06 18.30
N GLY A 67 -23.62 -21.74 18.25
CA GLY A 67 -22.53 -20.80 17.93
C GLY A 67 -23.03 -19.58 17.15
N LYS A 68 -22.09 -18.80 16.62
CA LYS A 68 -22.38 -17.57 15.87
C LYS A 68 -22.30 -17.82 14.36
N VAL A 69 -23.22 -17.22 13.62
CA VAL A 69 -23.10 -17.07 12.16
C VAL A 69 -22.75 -15.61 11.89
N ILE A 70 -21.66 -15.36 11.17
CA ILE A 70 -21.12 -14.02 10.93
C ILE A 70 -21.18 -13.73 9.42
N ASP A 71 -21.70 -12.57 9.03
CA ASP A 71 -21.58 -12.13 7.64
C ASP A 71 -20.11 -11.90 7.30
N TYR A 72 -19.64 -12.46 6.19
CA TYR A 72 -18.26 -12.30 5.74
C TYR A 72 -17.85 -10.83 5.60
N ARG A 73 -18.76 -9.95 5.16
CA ARG A 73 -18.49 -8.51 4.95
C ARG A 73 -18.03 -7.78 6.19
N VAL A 74 -18.47 -8.24 7.36
CA VAL A 74 -18.16 -7.65 8.67
C VAL A 74 -17.18 -8.51 9.49
N SER A 75 -16.58 -9.53 8.86
CA SER A 75 -15.72 -10.49 9.53
C SER A 75 -14.25 -10.07 9.52
N GLU A 76 -13.50 -10.42 10.57
CA GLU A 76 -12.04 -10.27 10.58
C GLU A 76 -11.37 -11.06 9.46
N LEU A 77 -11.96 -12.20 9.07
CA LEU A 77 -11.41 -13.03 8.00
C LEU A 77 -11.32 -12.26 6.68
N ARG A 78 -12.31 -11.42 6.36
CA ARG A 78 -12.29 -10.57 5.17
C ARG A 78 -11.11 -9.60 5.19
N VAL A 79 -10.82 -9.00 6.34
CA VAL A 79 -9.68 -8.09 6.52
C VAL A 79 -8.38 -8.85 6.26
N VAL A 80 -8.20 -10.01 6.90
CA VAL A 80 -7.02 -10.85 6.72
C VAL A 80 -6.85 -11.24 5.25
N GLU A 81 -7.91 -11.67 4.57
CA GLU A 81 -7.84 -12.05 3.15
C GLU A 81 -7.50 -10.86 2.22
N LEU A 82 -7.85 -9.62 2.58
CA LEU A 82 -7.54 -8.42 1.80
C LEU A 82 -6.11 -7.92 2.03
N LEU A 83 -5.61 -8.01 3.26
CA LEU A 83 -4.29 -7.49 3.64
C LEU A 83 -3.16 -8.54 3.47
N ASP A 84 -3.50 -9.82 3.50
CA ASP A 84 -2.54 -10.91 3.25
C ASP A 84 -1.92 -10.80 1.85
N GLY A 85 -0.59 -10.83 1.78
CA GLY A 85 0.13 -10.69 0.53
C GLY A 85 0.17 -9.27 -0.04
N LEU A 86 -0.51 -8.27 0.54
CA LEU A 86 -0.64 -6.93 -0.05
C LEU A 86 0.73 -6.26 -0.24
N CYS A 87 1.57 -6.30 0.79
CA CYS A 87 2.89 -5.67 0.73
C CYS A 87 3.90 -6.47 -0.10
N GLU A 88 3.73 -7.78 -0.24
CA GLU A 88 4.51 -8.60 -1.16
C GLU A 88 4.25 -8.20 -2.61
N LYS A 89 3.00 -7.88 -2.97
CA LYS A 89 2.65 -7.42 -4.32
C LYS A 89 3.26 -6.06 -4.70
N MET A 90 3.69 -5.25 -3.73
CA MET A 90 4.48 -4.04 -4.03
C MET A 90 5.82 -4.37 -4.71
N GLN A 91 6.28 -5.62 -4.61
CA GLN A 91 7.43 -6.10 -5.37
C GLN A 91 7.15 -6.21 -6.88
N ASP A 92 5.90 -6.06 -7.33
CA ASP A 92 5.54 -5.97 -8.74
C ASP A 92 5.49 -4.53 -9.25
N TYR A 93 5.89 -3.54 -8.45
CA TYR A 93 5.90 -2.13 -8.82
C TYR A 93 7.32 -1.61 -8.95
N THR A 94 7.54 -0.61 -9.78
CA THR A 94 8.80 0.16 -9.77
C THR A 94 8.54 1.64 -10.03
N LEU A 95 9.56 2.47 -9.82
CA LEU A 95 9.49 3.91 -9.98
C LEU A 95 9.94 4.31 -11.40
N LYS A 96 9.07 4.99 -12.16
CA LYS A 96 9.42 5.56 -13.47
C LYS A 96 9.55 7.05 -13.36
N LYS A 97 10.51 7.60 -14.09
CA LYS A 97 10.51 9.01 -14.44
C LYS A 97 9.52 9.26 -15.58
N VAL A 98 8.47 10.05 -15.32
CA VAL A 98 7.46 10.41 -16.32
C VAL A 98 7.75 11.79 -16.91
N GLU A 99 8.21 12.73 -16.09
CA GLU A 99 8.64 14.08 -16.50
C GLU A 99 10.04 14.41 -15.97
N SER A 100 10.57 15.60 -16.23
CA SER A 100 11.92 16.00 -15.78
C SER A 100 12.10 15.90 -14.26
N THR A 101 11.03 16.03 -13.48
CA THR A 101 11.04 15.98 -12.00
C THR A 101 9.97 15.08 -11.38
N ARG A 102 9.01 14.54 -12.14
CA ARG A 102 7.93 13.70 -11.60
C ARG A 102 8.26 12.21 -11.76
N TYR A 103 8.11 11.48 -10.66
CA TYR A 103 8.19 10.03 -10.62
C TYR A 103 6.83 9.43 -10.30
N GLU A 104 6.53 8.29 -10.89
CA GLU A 104 5.29 7.55 -10.66
C GLU A 104 5.57 6.07 -10.46
N TRP A 105 4.80 5.44 -9.57
CA TRP A 105 4.82 4.00 -9.34
C TRP A 105 3.96 3.31 -10.39
N PHE A 106 4.47 2.24 -10.98
CA PHE A 106 3.72 1.46 -11.96
C PHE A 106 4.02 -0.02 -11.82
N LYS A 107 3.01 -0.84 -12.08
CA LYS A 107 3.14 -2.29 -12.07
C LYS A 107 3.98 -2.74 -13.28
N VAL A 108 5.01 -3.53 -13.03
CA VAL A 108 5.96 -3.98 -14.04
C VAL A 108 5.73 -5.42 -14.44
N ASN A 109 5.93 -5.69 -15.73
CA ASN A 109 6.25 -7.03 -16.19
C ASN A 109 7.77 -7.19 -16.20
N TRP A 110 8.30 -7.96 -15.24
CA TRP A 110 9.74 -8.16 -15.02
C TRP A 110 10.48 -8.77 -16.22
N ASP A 111 9.79 -9.55 -17.05
CA ASP A 111 10.38 -10.17 -18.23
C ASP A 111 10.65 -9.13 -19.32
N ASN A 112 9.74 -8.17 -19.47
CA ASN A 112 9.77 -7.13 -20.50
C ASN A 112 10.46 -5.83 -20.07
N LEU A 113 11.00 -5.77 -18.84
CA LEU A 113 11.63 -4.56 -18.33
C LEU A 113 12.99 -4.32 -19.00
N THR A 114 13.08 -3.23 -19.77
CA THR A 114 14.29 -2.83 -20.51
C THR A 114 15.24 -1.92 -19.72
N THR A 115 14.81 -1.40 -18.58
CA THR A 115 15.62 -0.54 -17.69
C THR A 115 16.52 -1.37 -16.78
N ASN A 116 17.31 -0.69 -15.94
CA ASN A 116 18.16 -1.35 -14.96
C ASN A 116 17.30 -2.16 -13.95
N LYS A 117 17.29 -3.49 -14.12
CA LYS A 117 16.49 -4.39 -13.27
C LYS A 117 16.92 -4.37 -11.80
N GLN A 118 18.19 -4.09 -11.50
CA GLN A 118 18.67 -4.05 -10.11
C GLN A 118 18.12 -2.83 -9.37
N GLU A 119 18.22 -1.66 -10.00
CA GLU A 119 17.66 -0.40 -9.50
C GLU A 119 16.14 -0.50 -9.37
N ALA A 120 15.47 -1.04 -10.40
CA ALA A 120 14.03 -1.24 -10.36
C ALA A 120 13.58 -2.11 -9.17
N ARG A 121 14.31 -3.21 -8.90
CA ARG A 121 14.05 -4.10 -7.75
C ARG A 121 14.34 -3.45 -6.41
N ALA A 122 15.32 -2.53 -6.34
CA ALA A 122 15.57 -1.76 -5.14
C ALA A 122 14.33 -0.91 -4.80
N TYR A 123 13.79 -0.17 -5.78
CA TYR A 123 12.54 0.59 -5.59
C TYR A 123 11.36 -0.29 -5.18
N SER A 124 11.20 -1.46 -5.80
CA SER A 124 10.12 -2.40 -5.43
C SER A 124 10.22 -2.86 -3.97
N LYS A 125 11.45 -3.14 -3.50
CA LYS A 125 11.71 -3.52 -2.12
C LYS A 125 11.44 -2.36 -1.16
N ASP A 126 11.79 -1.14 -1.55
CA ASP A 126 11.52 0.06 -0.74
C ASP A 126 10.02 0.29 -0.60
N LEU A 127 9.25 0.12 -1.68
CA LEU A 127 7.78 0.21 -1.65
C LEU A 127 7.15 -0.89 -0.78
N SER A 128 7.65 -2.12 -0.86
CA SER A 128 7.22 -3.21 0.01
C SER A 128 7.48 -2.92 1.49
N SER A 129 8.67 -2.40 1.82
CA SER A 129 9.04 -1.97 3.17
C SER A 129 8.20 -0.79 3.67
N TYR A 130 7.89 0.16 2.78
CA TYR A 130 6.97 1.25 3.07
C TYR A 130 5.54 0.75 3.35
N CYS A 131 5.03 -0.18 2.55
CA CYS A 131 3.72 -0.79 2.78
C CYS A 131 3.65 -1.47 4.15
N GLY A 132 4.70 -2.21 4.54
CA GLY A 132 4.77 -2.84 5.87
C GLY A 132 4.60 -1.81 6.98
N ARG A 133 5.39 -0.72 6.96
CA ARG A 133 5.26 0.38 7.94
C ARG A 133 3.90 1.07 7.91
N LEU A 134 3.35 1.28 6.71
CA LEU A 134 2.02 1.88 6.55
C LEU A 134 0.94 1.03 7.23
N LEU A 135 0.98 -0.29 7.05
CA LEU A 135 0.02 -1.21 7.67
C LEU A 135 0.27 -1.35 9.17
N GLU A 136 1.53 -1.42 9.61
CA GLU A 136 1.88 -1.40 11.05
C GLU A 136 1.24 -0.19 11.77
N GLU A 137 1.18 0.96 11.11
CA GLU A 137 0.60 2.19 11.67
C GLU A 137 -0.93 2.28 11.55
N THR A 138 -1.55 1.63 10.56
CA THR A 138 -2.95 1.91 10.18
C THR A 138 -3.89 0.69 10.18
N GLU A 139 -3.37 -0.53 10.35
CA GLU A 139 -4.14 -1.78 10.21
C GLU A 139 -5.36 -1.80 11.15
N ASP A 140 -5.21 -1.38 12.41
CA ASP A 140 -6.29 -1.42 13.39
C ASP A 140 -7.50 -0.57 12.96
N GLU A 141 -7.28 0.71 12.60
CA GLU A 141 -8.38 1.56 12.15
C GLU A 141 -8.90 1.17 10.76
N LEU A 142 -8.02 0.78 9.85
CA LEU A 142 -8.40 0.30 8.52
C LEU A 142 -9.31 -0.92 8.61
N SER A 143 -8.96 -1.88 9.47
CA SER A 143 -9.75 -3.10 9.73
C SER A 143 -11.16 -2.77 10.20
N GLU A 144 -11.28 -1.83 11.14
CA GLU A 144 -12.58 -1.36 11.62
C GLU A 144 -13.42 -0.71 10.51
N LEU A 145 -12.81 0.10 9.65
CA LEU A 145 -13.49 0.74 8.54
C LEU A 145 -13.92 -0.25 7.46
N ILE A 146 -13.10 -1.27 7.15
CA ILE A 146 -13.45 -2.35 6.22
C ILE A 146 -14.66 -3.13 6.74
N LYS A 147 -14.66 -3.53 8.02
CA LYS A 147 -15.77 -4.28 8.63
C LYS A 147 -17.06 -3.46 8.70
N LYS A 148 -16.97 -2.13 8.84
CA LYS A 148 -18.13 -1.23 8.79
C LYS A 148 -18.64 -0.96 7.36
N GLY A 149 -17.89 -1.37 6.34
CA GLY A 149 -18.21 -1.08 4.94
C GLY A 149 -17.97 0.39 4.56
N SER A 150 -17.13 1.09 5.33
CA SER A 150 -16.72 2.48 5.11
C SER A 150 -15.57 2.61 4.12
N VAL A 151 -14.90 1.51 3.77
CA VAL A 151 -13.90 1.45 2.69
C VAL A 151 -14.55 0.81 1.48
N ARG A 152 -14.73 1.59 0.41
CA ARG A 152 -15.33 1.15 -0.85
C ARG A 152 -14.34 1.33 -1.99
N VAL A 153 -14.57 0.59 -3.07
CA VAL A 153 -13.90 0.85 -4.35
C VAL A 153 -14.14 2.31 -4.75
N GLY A 154 -13.08 3.03 -5.09
CA GLY A 154 -13.03 4.46 -5.37
C GLY A 154 -12.65 5.34 -4.17
N GLU A 155 -12.67 4.81 -2.95
CA GLU A 155 -12.46 5.60 -1.72
C GLU A 155 -11.20 5.18 -0.92
N VAL A 156 -10.51 4.12 -1.35
CA VAL A 156 -9.38 3.53 -0.61
C VAL A 156 -8.25 4.54 -0.42
N SER A 157 -7.83 5.23 -1.49
CA SER A 157 -6.78 6.25 -1.41
C SER A 157 -7.14 7.37 -0.44
N LYS A 158 -8.39 7.85 -0.45
CA LYS A 158 -8.84 8.87 0.49
C LYS A 158 -8.72 8.39 1.93
N VAL A 159 -9.30 7.22 2.23
CA VAL A 159 -9.30 6.67 3.59
C VAL A 159 -7.87 6.37 4.06
N LEU A 160 -7.11 5.59 3.29
CA LEU A 160 -5.79 5.12 3.71
C LEU A 160 -4.74 6.24 3.67
N CYS A 161 -4.71 7.03 2.61
CA CYS A 161 -3.62 7.98 2.34
C CYS A 161 -3.87 9.38 2.87
N GLN A 162 -5.13 9.83 2.96
CA GLN A 162 -5.46 11.16 3.50
C GLN A 162 -5.92 11.07 4.96
N ASP A 163 -6.87 10.18 5.28
CA ASP A 163 -7.53 10.17 6.58
C ASP A 163 -6.70 9.42 7.65
N LEU A 164 -6.21 8.22 7.34
CA LEU A 164 -5.46 7.38 8.29
C LEU A 164 -3.99 7.79 8.37
N SER A 165 -3.22 7.58 7.28
CA SER A 165 -1.76 7.81 7.29
C SER A 165 -1.35 9.28 7.13
N LYS A 166 -2.22 10.12 6.58
CA LYS A 166 -1.95 11.54 6.30
C LYS A 166 -0.73 11.78 5.42
N HIS A 167 -0.38 10.80 4.58
CA HIS A 167 0.71 10.90 3.63
C HIS A 167 0.36 11.77 2.41
N CYS A 168 -0.93 11.92 2.12
CA CYS A 168 -1.45 12.83 1.11
C CYS A 168 -2.20 14.00 1.77
N SER A 169 -2.07 15.19 1.21
CA SER A 169 -2.89 16.35 1.63
C SER A 169 -4.35 16.15 1.23
N GLN A 170 -5.27 16.65 2.06
CA GLN A 170 -6.69 16.68 1.70
C GLN A 170 -6.89 17.61 0.51
N THR A 171 -7.50 17.10 -0.57
CA THR A 171 -7.90 17.92 -1.69
C THR A 171 -9.05 18.82 -1.25
N SER A 172 -8.71 20.06 -0.87
CA SER A 172 -9.69 21.14 -0.77
C SER A 172 -10.19 21.38 -2.19
N GLY A 173 -11.45 21.03 -2.47
CA GLY A 173 -12.04 21.12 -3.81
C GLY A 173 -11.68 22.44 -4.51
N SER A 174 -10.84 22.34 -5.52
CA SER A 174 -10.64 23.38 -6.53
C SER A 174 -10.62 22.69 -7.87
N ASP A 175 -11.70 22.90 -8.60
CA ASP A 175 -11.90 22.48 -9.99
C ASP A 175 -10.69 22.81 -10.86
N GLN A 176 -10.22 21.84 -11.63
CA GLN A 176 -9.63 22.12 -12.93
C GLN A 176 -10.16 21.13 -13.97
N THR A 177 -11.32 21.49 -14.50
CA THR A 177 -11.81 21.11 -15.82
C THR A 177 -10.74 21.44 -16.86
N HIS A 178 -10.07 20.43 -17.41
CA HIS A 178 -9.28 20.60 -18.62
C HIS A 178 -10.09 20.12 -19.83
N ASN A 179 -10.65 21.10 -20.54
CA ASN A 179 -11.27 20.98 -21.84
C ASN A 179 -10.25 20.43 -22.86
N TYR A 180 -10.60 19.36 -23.55
CA TYR A 180 -10.00 19.01 -24.84
C TYR A 180 -11.00 19.38 -25.94
N GLU A 181 -10.84 20.59 -26.45
CA GLU A 181 -11.27 20.96 -27.80
C GLU A 181 -10.22 20.45 -28.78
N THR A 182 -10.61 19.62 -29.74
CA THR A 182 -9.90 19.50 -31.02
C THR A 182 -10.90 19.15 -32.11
N MET A 183 -11.28 20.17 -32.87
CA MET A 183 -11.83 20.04 -34.23
C MET A 183 -10.69 19.64 -35.18
N GLU A 184 -10.89 18.57 -35.97
CA GLU A 184 -10.96 18.60 -37.45
C GLU A 184 -9.58 18.41 -38.13
N SER A 185 -9.36 17.69 -39.24
CA SER A 185 -10.19 17.07 -40.28
C SER A 185 -9.41 15.97 -41.01
N SER A 186 -10.16 15.09 -41.68
CA SER A 186 -9.87 14.50 -43.01
C SER A 186 -8.66 13.57 -43.22
N LYS A 187 -8.93 12.32 -43.66
CA LYS A 187 -8.86 11.96 -45.10
C LYS A 187 -9.37 10.52 -45.36
N SER A 188 -10.32 10.39 -46.28
CA SER A 188 -10.70 9.15 -46.98
C SER A 188 -9.72 8.90 -48.16
N PRO A 189 -9.54 7.68 -48.67
CA PRO A 189 -10.37 7.28 -49.83
C PRO A 189 -10.70 5.77 -49.91
N GLY A 190 -11.80 5.44 -50.59
CA GLY A 190 -12.12 4.09 -51.07
C GLY A 190 -13.60 3.77 -51.00
#